data_AF-A0A5C6AF01-F1
#
_entry.id   AF-A0A5C6AF01-F1
#
_cell.length_a   1.000
_cell.length_b   1.000
_cell.length_c   1.000
_cell.angle_alpha   90.00
_cell.angle_beta   90.00
_cell.angle_gamma   90.00
#
_symmetry.space_group_name_H-M   'P 1'
#
loop_
_entity.id
_entity.type
_entity.pdbx_description
1 polymer ?
#
loop_
_entity_poly.entity_id
_entity_poly.type
_entity_poly.pdbx_seq_one_letter_code
_entity_poly.pdbx_strand_id
1 'polypeptide(L)'
;MAAETVNAETAPAPTAVGGESWTALAAWAADELGVRVAFDGKVYRVEAIDEATDPEPPVGESSLRRSWFRRRQSKADAAGPDPEPIEPFTTTTPADLLQELVQRLVERPGVTHARPVSQPTAVHDLSARLFSAYQLDGGQAHLAGCHFDDVPLVRLTWIKLADDGSQQVTHRFFDELGAPVDWGKVQRLGVDRIAPIGEPAPRIDEARLDRMTDSAKRAAGGEADPPALVTIVWAKRAWGRLRFEFGDKSIDAPFDGWAQTLTAPAVVCPQTGVETFHLATDSEGEIAAAEELATCCVSGERRVRSRLGQCVATGQWADAEHLSDCPITAASVLTTKRVRCRLCDQQVSPTACPEGVCTACRNKERVGQGDPRLQRLFEKYPKMRRWGGWRVAETDAALLVEASRLLRSVQWTFDKATLELLHAVATPRLASSWRPLDREQRERLLR
;
A
#
# COMPACT_ATOMS: atom_id res chain seq x y z
N MET A 1 -1.73 -17.67 44.67
CA MET A 1 -2.72 -18.58 44.03
C MET A 1 -4.10 -18.01 44.27
N ALA A 2 -4.57 -17.16 43.36
CA ALA A 2 -5.96 -16.71 43.31
C ALA A 2 -6.43 -17.02 41.89
N ALA A 3 -7.43 -17.88 41.78
CA ALA A 3 -8.03 -18.25 40.51
C ALA A 3 -8.94 -17.09 40.07
N GLU A 4 -8.52 -16.37 39.03
CA GLU A 4 -9.40 -15.47 38.30
C GLU A 4 -10.46 -16.30 37.59
N THR A 5 -11.67 -16.30 38.14
CA THR A 5 -12.90 -16.68 37.45
C THR A 5 -13.08 -15.76 36.25
N VAL A 6 -12.72 -16.27 35.07
CA VAL A 6 -13.10 -15.69 33.78
C VAL A 6 -14.63 -15.73 33.71
N ASN A 7 -15.26 -14.57 33.93
CA ASN A 7 -16.66 -14.39 33.64
C ASN A 7 -16.86 -14.68 32.15
N ALA A 8 -17.67 -15.69 31.84
CA ALA A 8 -18.15 -15.94 30.49
C ALA A 8 -18.99 -14.72 30.07
N GLU A 9 -18.33 -13.79 29.40
CA GLU A 9 -18.94 -12.63 28.79
C GLU A 9 -20.00 -13.13 27.80
N THR A 10 -21.27 -12.90 28.12
CA THR A 10 -22.41 -13.27 27.30
C THR A 10 -22.19 -12.68 25.91
N ALA A 11 -21.93 -13.54 24.92
CA ALA A 11 -21.69 -13.11 23.54
C ALA A 11 -22.83 -12.18 23.10
N PRO A 12 -22.52 -10.99 22.53
CA PRO A 12 -23.54 -10.06 22.11
C PRO A 12 -24.49 -10.75 21.12
N ALA A 13 -25.80 -10.56 21.32
CA ALA A 13 -26.81 -11.12 20.44
C ALA A 13 -26.56 -10.65 18.98
N PRO A 14 -26.52 -11.57 17.99
CA PRO A 14 -26.24 -11.21 16.61
C PRO A 14 -27.33 -10.27 16.10
N THR A 15 -26.97 -8.99 15.94
CA THR A 15 -27.95 -7.90 15.82
C THR A 15 -28.26 -7.48 14.38
N ALA A 16 -27.59 -8.08 13.39
CA ALA A 16 -27.82 -7.79 11.98
C ALA A 16 -28.30 -9.04 11.23
N VAL A 17 -29.56 -9.01 10.79
CA VAL A 17 -30.17 -10.01 9.92
C VAL A 17 -30.26 -9.41 8.52
N GLY A 18 -29.74 -10.12 7.53
CA GLY A 18 -29.92 -9.75 6.14
C GLY A 18 -31.24 -10.27 5.60
N GLY A 19 -32.01 -9.41 4.95
CA GLY A 19 -33.18 -9.82 4.17
C GLY A 19 -32.83 -9.94 2.69
N GLU A 20 -33.26 -11.02 2.04
CA GLU A 20 -33.34 -11.11 0.58
C GLU A 20 -34.81 -11.03 0.13
N SER A 21 -35.07 -10.60 -1.11
CA SER A 21 -36.43 -10.67 -1.62
C SER A 21 -36.84 -12.13 -1.81
N TRP A 22 -38.08 -12.49 -1.51
CA TRP A 22 -38.59 -13.85 -1.73
C TRP A 22 -38.37 -14.33 -3.18
N THR A 23 -38.43 -13.40 -4.14
CA THR A 23 -38.15 -13.66 -5.56
C THR A 23 -36.70 -14.08 -5.83
N ALA A 24 -35.73 -13.58 -5.05
CA ALA A 24 -34.32 -13.95 -5.19
C ALA A 24 -34.11 -15.39 -4.67
N LEU A 25 -34.69 -15.74 -3.52
CA LEU A 25 -34.65 -17.11 -2.99
C LEU A 25 -35.33 -18.09 -3.96
N ALA A 26 -36.52 -17.75 -4.46
CA ALA A 26 -37.27 -18.58 -5.40
C ALA A 26 -36.49 -18.79 -6.71
N ALA A 27 -35.85 -17.73 -7.25
CA ALA A 27 -35.05 -17.83 -8.46
C ALA A 27 -33.81 -18.72 -8.27
N TRP A 28 -33.10 -18.58 -7.15
CA TRP A 28 -31.97 -19.43 -6.83
C TRP A 28 -32.40 -20.89 -6.61
N ALA A 29 -33.49 -21.12 -5.87
CA ALA A 29 -34.00 -22.47 -5.61
C ALA A 29 -34.44 -23.16 -6.91
N ALA A 30 -35.08 -22.43 -7.82
CA ALA A 30 -35.44 -22.96 -9.13
C ALA A 30 -34.22 -23.35 -9.97
N ASP A 31 -33.15 -22.54 -9.97
CA ASP A 31 -31.90 -22.84 -10.68
C ASP A 31 -31.20 -24.08 -10.09
N GLU A 32 -31.14 -24.18 -8.75
CA GLU A 32 -30.58 -25.32 -8.03
C GLU A 32 -31.36 -26.63 -8.28
N LEU A 33 -32.68 -26.54 -8.39
CA LEU A 33 -33.56 -27.68 -8.73
C LEU A 33 -33.57 -28.00 -10.23
N GLY A 34 -33.00 -27.15 -11.09
CA GLY A 34 -33.06 -27.32 -12.53
C GLY A 34 -34.48 -27.18 -13.12
N VAL A 35 -35.33 -26.35 -12.49
CA VAL A 35 -36.71 -26.09 -12.91
C VAL A 35 -36.88 -24.68 -13.45
N ARG A 36 -37.89 -24.51 -14.31
CA ARG A 36 -38.34 -23.20 -14.78
C ARG A 36 -39.58 -22.79 -13.98
N VAL A 37 -39.58 -21.54 -13.50
CA VAL A 37 -40.77 -20.91 -12.92
C VAL A 37 -41.37 -19.96 -13.95
N ALA A 38 -42.58 -20.25 -14.40
CA ALA A 38 -43.35 -19.40 -15.31
C ALA A 38 -44.48 -18.69 -14.55
N PHE A 39 -44.79 -17.44 -14.93
CA PHE A 39 -45.94 -16.69 -14.40
C PHE A 39 -46.76 -16.09 -15.54
N ASP A 40 -48.04 -16.43 -15.61
CA ASP A 40 -48.95 -16.00 -16.67
C ASP A 40 -49.78 -14.74 -16.33
N GLY A 41 -49.44 -14.08 -15.22
CA GLY A 41 -50.20 -12.95 -14.67
C GLY A 41 -51.20 -13.35 -13.58
N LYS A 42 -51.47 -14.66 -13.41
CA LYS A 42 -52.38 -15.17 -12.36
C LYS A 42 -51.82 -16.38 -11.61
N VAL A 43 -51.13 -17.27 -12.31
CA VAL A 43 -50.68 -18.57 -11.80
C VAL A 43 -49.19 -18.72 -12.03
N TYR A 44 -48.49 -19.17 -11.01
CA TYR A 44 -47.11 -19.65 -11.07
C TYR A 44 -47.11 -21.12 -11.43
N ARG A 45 -46.23 -21.53 -12.34
CA ARG A 45 -46.03 -22.92 -12.76
C ARG A 45 -44.55 -23.29 -12.63
N VAL A 46 -44.28 -24.43 -11.99
CA VAL A 46 -42.95 -25.02 -11.90
C VAL A 46 -42.90 -26.18 -12.88
N GLU A 47 -42.02 -26.09 -13.86
CA GLU A 47 -41.89 -27.04 -14.96
C GLU A 47 -40.43 -27.50 -15.08
N ALA A 48 -40.20 -28.75 -15.48
CA ALA A 48 -38.87 -29.22 -15.82
C ALA A 48 -38.30 -28.43 -17.00
N ILE A 49 -37.00 -28.15 -17.00
CA ILE A 49 -36.33 -27.53 -18.15
C ILE A 49 -36.13 -28.63 -19.21
N ASP A 50 -36.93 -28.59 -20.26
CA ASP A 50 -36.75 -29.46 -21.43
C ASP A 50 -35.63 -28.90 -22.33
N GLU A 51 -34.43 -29.48 -22.23
CA GLU A 51 -33.26 -29.05 -23.00
C GLU A 51 -33.46 -29.14 -24.52
N ALA A 52 -34.43 -29.93 -25.00
CA ALA A 52 -34.68 -30.12 -26.43
C ALA A 52 -35.46 -28.96 -27.08
N THR A 53 -36.18 -28.15 -26.28
CA THR A 53 -37.26 -27.30 -26.82
C THR A 53 -37.04 -25.79 -26.60
N ASP A 54 -36.02 -25.40 -25.83
CA ASP A 54 -35.71 -23.99 -25.54
C ASP A 54 -34.44 -23.53 -26.32
N PRO A 55 -34.57 -22.94 -27.53
CA PRO A 55 -33.42 -22.34 -28.20
C PRO A 55 -32.86 -21.21 -27.35
N GLU A 56 -31.55 -21.22 -27.08
CA GLU A 56 -30.89 -20.13 -26.34
C GLU A 56 -31.31 -18.77 -26.94
N PRO A 57 -31.87 -17.84 -26.14
CA PRO A 57 -32.27 -16.55 -26.66
C PRO A 57 -31.05 -15.82 -27.23
N PRO A 58 -31.17 -15.14 -28.38
CA PRO A 58 -30.07 -14.41 -28.98
C PRO A 58 -29.54 -13.36 -28.00
N VAL A 59 -28.24 -13.38 -27.76
CA VAL A 59 -27.55 -12.48 -26.83
C VAL A 59 -27.63 -11.04 -27.36
N GLY A 60 -28.67 -10.31 -26.97
CA GLY A 60 -28.81 -8.87 -27.25
C GLY A 60 -28.02 -8.03 -26.24
N GLU A 61 -27.35 -6.97 -26.70
CA GLU A 61 -26.45 -6.11 -25.90
C GLU A 61 -27.10 -5.46 -24.65
N SER A 62 -28.43 -5.42 -24.53
CA SER A 62 -29.12 -4.94 -23.33
C SER A 62 -29.31 -6.01 -22.23
N SER A 63 -29.02 -7.28 -22.53
CA SER A 63 -29.07 -8.41 -21.59
C SER A 63 -27.75 -8.67 -20.85
N LEU A 64 -26.72 -7.87 -21.13
CA LEU A 64 -25.37 -7.99 -20.54
C LEU A 64 -25.32 -7.82 -19.00
N ARG A 65 -26.44 -7.48 -18.34
CA ARG A 65 -26.54 -7.49 -16.87
C ARG A 65 -27.19 -8.74 -16.26
N ARG A 66 -27.65 -9.72 -17.05
CA ARG A 66 -28.38 -10.89 -16.51
C ARG A 66 -27.92 -12.29 -16.95
N SER A 67 -26.95 -12.46 -17.86
CA SER A 67 -26.67 -13.83 -18.36
C SER A 67 -25.21 -14.16 -18.71
N TRP A 68 -24.22 -13.50 -18.11
CA TRP A 68 -22.80 -13.86 -18.34
C TRP A 68 -22.36 -15.21 -17.74
N PHE A 69 -23.24 -15.95 -17.07
CA PHE A 69 -22.90 -17.22 -16.41
C PHE A 69 -23.40 -18.51 -17.08
N ARG A 70 -24.12 -18.45 -18.21
CA ARG A 70 -24.48 -19.68 -18.94
C ARG A 70 -23.40 -20.05 -19.96
N ARG A 71 -22.24 -20.47 -19.46
CA ARG A 71 -21.48 -21.51 -20.16
C ARG A 71 -21.65 -22.77 -19.31
N ARG A 72 -22.85 -23.37 -19.38
CA ARG A 72 -23.07 -24.74 -18.94
C ARG A 72 -22.07 -25.58 -19.74
N GLN A 73 -21.01 -26.08 -19.11
CA GLN A 73 -20.39 -27.29 -19.63
C GLN A 73 -21.53 -28.29 -19.73
N SER A 74 -21.79 -28.78 -20.93
CA SER A 74 -22.83 -29.76 -21.21
C SER A 74 -22.72 -30.87 -20.19
N LYS A 75 -23.75 -31.01 -19.34
CA LYS A 75 -23.93 -32.08 -18.35
C LYS A 75 -24.10 -33.46 -19.03
N ALA A 76 -23.77 -33.58 -20.31
CA ALA A 76 -23.97 -34.77 -21.14
C ALA A 76 -22.97 -35.89 -20.85
N ASP A 77 -21.82 -35.62 -20.21
CA ASP A 77 -20.76 -36.63 -20.01
C ASP A 77 -20.64 -37.15 -18.56
N ALA A 78 -21.43 -36.62 -17.61
CA ALA A 78 -21.50 -37.18 -16.26
C ALA A 78 -22.67 -38.17 -16.21
N ALA A 79 -22.37 -39.46 -16.43
CA ALA A 79 -23.30 -40.57 -16.31
C ALA A 79 -23.78 -40.79 -14.86
N GLY A 80 -24.50 -39.81 -14.32
CA GLY A 80 -25.34 -39.97 -13.14
C GLY A 80 -26.66 -40.65 -13.51
N PRO A 81 -27.40 -41.18 -12.51
CA PRO A 81 -28.76 -41.65 -12.74
C PRO A 81 -29.59 -40.55 -13.40
N ASP A 82 -30.42 -40.92 -14.39
CA ASP A 82 -31.36 -39.99 -15.02
C ASP A 82 -32.10 -39.21 -13.92
N PRO A 83 -32.13 -37.86 -13.98
CA PRO A 83 -32.80 -37.07 -12.97
C PRO A 83 -34.25 -37.52 -12.89
N GLU A 84 -34.72 -37.85 -11.68
CA GLU A 84 -36.13 -38.23 -11.48
C GLU A 84 -37.03 -37.14 -12.07
N PRO A 85 -38.08 -37.53 -12.80
CA PRO A 85 -38.96 -36.58 -13.47
C PRO A 85 -39.59 -35.66 -12.44
N ILE A 86 -39.32 -34.37 -12.57
CA ILE A 86 -39.79 -33.36 -11.62
C ILE A 86 -41.31 -33.17 -11.83
N GLU A 87 -42.11 -33.45 -10.80
CA GLU A 87 -43.56 -33.29 -10.87
C GLU A 87 -43.95 -31.81 -11.07
N PRO A 88 -44.84 -31.51 -12.04
CA PRO A 88 -45.30 -30.15 -12.28
C PRO A 88 -46.13 -29.65 -11.09
N PHE A 89 -45.93 -28.39 -10.73
CA PHE A 89 -46.66 -27.73 -9.64
C PHE A 89 -47.22 -26.39 -10.08
N THR A 90 -48.41 -26.03 -9.59
CA THR A 90 -49.05 -24.75 -9.89
C THR A 90 -49.64 -24.11 -8.64
N THR A 91 -49.49 -22.80 -8.49
CA THR A 91 -50.12 -22.02 -7.41
C THR A 91 -50.47 -20.60 -7.84
N THR A 92 -51.40 -19.96 -7.15
CA THR A 92 -51.78 -18.55 -7.34
C THR A 92 -51.05 -17.60 -6.40
N THR A 93 -50.38 -18.11 -5.35
CA THR A 93 -49.71 -17.26 -4.36
C THR A 93 -48.19 -17.38 -4.47
N PRO A 94 -47.45 -16.25 -4.32
CA PRO A 94 -46.00 -16.30 -4.14
C PRO A 94 -45.58 -17.17 -2.95
N ALA A 95 -46.42 -17.24 -1.93
CA ALA A 95 -46.06 -17.89 -0.69
C ALA A 95 -45.93 -19.41 -0.82
N ASP A 96 -46.95 -20.02 -1.43
CA ASP A 96 -46.96 -21.45 -1.72
C ASP A 96 -45.87 -21.81 -2.74
N LEU A 97 -45.58 -20.92 -3.70
CA LEU A 97 -44.51 -21.14 -4.67
C LEU A 97 -43.15 -21.26 -3.98
N LEU A 98 -42.83 -20.30 -3.10
CA LEU A 98 -41.56 -20.33 -2.39
C LEU A 98 -41.48 -21.55 -1.46
N GLN A 99 -42.57 -21.85 -0.75
CA GLN A 99 -42.64 -23.00 0.16
C GLN A 99 -42.40 -24.31 -0.61
N GLU A 100 -43.03 -24.50 -1.76
CA GLU A 100 -42.83 -25.67 -2.61
C GLU A 100 -41.36 -25.81 -3.05
N LEU A 101 -40.75 -24.74 -3.55
CA LEU A 101 -39.36 -24.78 -4.02
C LEU A 101 -38.38 -25.10 -2.88
N VAL A 102 -38.61 -24.53 -1.68
CA VAL A 102 -37.78 -24.82 -0.51
C VAL A 102 -38.00 -26.24 0.00
N GLN A 103 -39.24 -26.73 0.02
CA GLN A 103 -39.55 -28.09 0.44
C GLN A 103 -38.84 -29.11 -0.46
N ARG A 104 -38.89 -28.91 -1.79
CA ARG A 104 -38.15 -29.77 -2.75
C ARG A 104 -36.65 -29.76 -2.52
N LEU A 105 -36.05 -28.63 -2.13
CA LEU A 105 -34.63 -28.57 -1.78
C LEU A 105 -34.31 -29.34 -0.50
N VAL A 106 -35.19 -29.30 0.50
CA VAL A 106 -35.02 -30.02 1.78
C VAL A 106 -35.19 -31.52 1.62
N GLU A 107 -36.07 -31.97 0.72
CA GLU A 107 -36.30 -33.39 0.43
C GLU A 107 -35.18 -34.04 -0.37
N ARG A 108 -34.30 -33.26 -1.01
CA ARG A 108 -33.13 -33.79 -1.72
C ARG A 108 -32.16 -34.45 -0.72
N PRO A 109 -31.51 -35.55 -1.12
CA PRO A 109 -30.48 -36.16 -0.28
C PRO A 109 -29.28 -35.21 -0.13
N GLY A 110 -28.91 -34.94 1.12
CA GLY A 110 -27.77 -34.08 1.48
C GLY A 110 -28.12 -32.60 1.65
N VAL A 111 -27.13 -31.81 2.07
CA VAL A 111 -27.30 -30.36 2.28
C VAL A 111 -27.10 -29.63 0.96
N THR A 112 -27.91 -28.61 0.68
CA THR A 112 -27.74 -27.78 -0.51
C THR A 112 -26.41 -27.01 -0.46
N HIS A 113 -25.66 -27.00 -1.56
CA HIS A 113 -24.40 -26.26 -1.68
C HIS A 113 -24.55 -25.09 -2.63
N ALA A 114 -23.81 -24.01 -2.37
CA ALA A 114 -23.82 -22.82 -3.21
C ALA A 114 -22.46 -22.12 -3.22
N ARG A 115 -22.29 -21.14 -4.10
CA ARG A 115 -21.13 -20.24 -4.15
C ARG A 115 -21.57 -18.79 -4.35
N PRO A 116 -20.78 -17.79 -3.89
CA PRO A 116 -21.04 -16.40 -4.24
C PRO A 116 -20.99 -16.18 -5.75
N VAL A 117 -21.92 -15.39 -6.30
CA VAL A 117 -22.02 -15.11 -7.74
C VAL A 117 -20.74 -14.46 -8.29
N SER A 118 -20.13 -13.55 -7.51
CA SER A 118 -18.95 -12.79 -7.93
C SER A 118 -17.62 -13.45 -7.59
N GLN A 119 -17.64 -14.66 -7.02
CA GLN A 119 -16.42 -15.32 -6.54
C GLN A 119 -15.44 -15.59 -7.69
N PRO A 120 -14.16 -15.20 -7.55
CA PRO A 120 -13.12 -15.58 -8.51
C PRO A 120 -13.08 -17.10 -8.69
N THR A 121 -13.06 -17.56 -9.93
CA THR A 121 -13.07 -18.99 -10.25
C THR A 121 -11.68 -19.51 -10.61
N ALA A 122 -10.80 -18.63 -11.09
CA ALA A 122 -9.46 -18.96 -11.51
C ALA A 122 -8.45 -17.92 -11.02
N VAL A 123 -7.17 -18.30 -11.06
CA VAL A 123 -6.06 -17.48 -10.57
C VAL A 123 -5.93 -16.17 -11.36
N HIS A 124 -6.25 -16.19 -12.67
CA HIS A 124 -6.17 -15.02 -13.52
C HIS A 124 -7.21 -13.94 -13.18
N ASP A 125 -8.37 -14.34 -12.62
CA ASP A 125 -9.40 -13.40 -12.13
C ASP A 125 -8.83 -12.53 -10.99
N LEU A 126 -7.96 -13.12 -10.16
CA LEU A 126 -7.31 -12.45 -9.04
C LEU A 126 -6.10 -11.63 -9.50
N SER A 127 -5.27 -12.21 -10.37
CA SER A 127 -3.99 -11.62 -10.77
C SER A 127 -4.15 -10.25 -11.42
N ALA A 128 -5.14 -10.09 -12.32
CA ALA A 128 -5.40 -8.82 -12.99
C ALA A 128 -5.70 -7.69 -11.98
N ARG A 129 -6.53 -7.98 -10.98
CA ARG A 129 -6.88 -7.01 -9.93
C ARG A 129 -5.69 -6.69 -9.03
N LEU A 130 -4.92 -7.70 -8.62
CA LEU A 130 -3.74 -7.49 -7.77
C LEU A 130 -2.67 -6.66 -8.50
N PHE A 131 -2.36 -6.99 -9.76
CA PHE A 131 -1.33 -6.28 -10.52
C PHE A 131 -1.71 -4.86 -10.90
N SER A 132 -3.00 -4.57 -11.09
CA SER A 132 -3.46 -3.20 -11.39
C SER A 132 -3.15 -2.17 -10.31
N ALA A 133 -2.82 -2.61 -9.09
CA ALA A 133 -2.44 -1.72 -8.00
C ALA A 133 -1.00 -1.22 -8.12
N TYR A 134 -0.15 -1.84 -8.94
CA TYR A 134 1.27 -1.53 -9.02
C TYR A 134 1.64 -0.75 -10.28
N GLN A 135 2.58 0.18 -10.11
CA GLN A 135 3.31 0.82 -11.20
C GLN A 135 4.75 0.30 -11.22
N LEU A 136 5.24 -0.10 -12.38
CA LEU A 136 6.61 -0.59 -12.53
C LEU A 136 7.35 0.27 -13.57
N ASP A 137 8.46 0.90 -13.16
CA ASP A 137 9.37 1.60 -14.07
C ASP A 137 10.32 0.57 -14.72
N GLY A 138 9.79 -0.22 -15.65
CA GLY A 138 10.46 -1.40 -16.21
C GLY A 138 10.08 -2.69 -15.47
N GLY A 139 10.76 -3.79 -15.79
CA GLY A 139 10.50 -5.10 -15.15
C GLY A 139 9.14 -5.73 -15.51
N GLN A 140 8.78 -6.78 -14.77
CA GLN A 140 7.53 -7.52 -14.94
C GLN A 140 7.01 -8.03 -13.59
N ALA A 141 5.69 -8.21 -13.49
CA ALA A 141 5.04 -8.85 -12.34
C ALA A 141 4.32 -10.13 -12.77
N HIS A 142 4.44 -11.17 -11.95
CA HIS A 142 3.69 -12.42 -12.13
C HIS A 142 3.40 -13.09 -10.79
N LEU A 143 2.50 -14.07 -10.78
CA LEU A 143 2.18 -14.82 -9.57
C LEU A 143 3.20 -15.94 -9.37
N ALA A 144 3.88 -15.93 -8.24
CA ALA A 144 4.85 -16.96 -7.84
C ALA A 144 4.22 -17.93 -6.83
N GLY A 145 3.22 -18.67 -7.32
CA GLY A 145 2.36 -19.55 -6.53
C GLY A 145 1.11 -18.82 -6.02
N CYS A 146 -0.05 -19.39 -6.32
CA CYS A 146 -1.36 -18.94 -5.85
C CYS A 146 -2.21 -20.17 -5.61
N HIS A 147 -2.77 -20.27 -4.40
CA HIS A 147 -3.63 -21.35 -3.98
C HIS A 147 -5.00 -20.80 -3.60
N PHE A 148 -6.04 -21.58 -3.90
CA PHE A 148 -7.38 -21.32 -3.43
C PHE A 148 -7.82 -22.44 -2.51
N ASP A 149 -8.35 -22.05 -1.36
CA ASP A 149 -9.01 -22.96 -0.42
C ASP A 149 -10.50 -22.64 -0.40
N ASP A 150 -11.33 -23.66 -0.59
CA ASP A 150 -12.78 -23.54 -0.45
C ASP A 150 -13.13 -23.63 1.04
N VAL A 151 -13.64 -22.52 1.59
CA VAL A 151 -14.01 -22.39 3.00
C VAL A 151 -15.54 -22.44 3.11
N PRO A 152 -16.11 -23.44 3.81
CA PRO A 152 -17.55 -23.58 3.95
C PRO A 152 -18.10 -22.59 5.00
N LEU A 153 -19.18 -21.90 4.64
CA LEU A 153 -20.01 -21.11 5.55
C LEU A 153 -21.41 -21.71 5.60
N VAL A 154 -22.04 -21.74 6.77
CA VAL A 154 -23.41 -22.22 6.93
C VAL A 154 -24.37 -21.03 6.82
N ARG A 155 -25.29 -21.07 5.86
CA ARG A 155 -26.42 -20.15 5.75
C ARG A 155 -27.68 -20.83 6.27
N LEU A 156 -28.26 -20.28 7.33
CA LEU A 156 -29.59 -20.65 7.82
C LEU A 156 -30.61 -19.65 7.26
N THR A 157 -31.71 -20.15 6.72
CA THR A 157 -32.76 -19.34 6.09
C THR A 157 -34.08 -19.56 6.80
N TRP A 158 -34.77 -18.46 7.15
CA TRP A 158 -36.13 -18.47 7.67
C TRP A 158 -37.05 -17.73 6.70
N ILE A 159 -38.28 -18.21 6.60
CA ILE A 159 -39.35 -17.60 5.81
C ILE A 159 -40.48 -17.32 6.78
N LYS A 160 -40.82 -16.05 6.97
CA LYS A 160 -41.92 -15.60 7.82
C LYS A 160 -42.91 -14.82 6.99
N LEU A 161 -44.19 -14.92 7.33
CA LEU A 161 -45.22 -14.06 6.76
C LEU A 161 -45.23 -12.74 7.54
N ALA A 162 -45.07 -11.62 6.84
CA ALA A 162 -45.22 -10.30 7.43
C ALA A 162 -46.70 -9.94 7.61
N ASP A 163 -46.97 -8.91 8.42
CA ASP A 163 -48.34 -8.46 8.73
C ASP A 163 -49.14 -8.02 7.49
N ASP A 164 -48.44 -7.60 6.43
CA ASP A 164 -49.02 -7.21 5.14
C ASP A 164 -49.28 -8.40 4.19
N GLY A 165 -49.03 -9.63 4.64
CA GLY A 165 -49.15 -10.85 3.85
C GLY A 165 -47.98 -11.09 2.90
N SER A 166 -46.93 -10.26 2.92
CA SER A 166 -45.72 -10.50 2.14
C SER A 166 -44.81 -11.52 2.82
N GLN A 167 -43.98 -12.22 2.04
CA GLN A 167 -42.96 -13.10 2.58
C GLN A 167 -41.70 -12.33 2.94
N GLN A 168 -41.31 -12.42 4.21
CA GLN A 168 -40.03 -11.96 4.71
C GLN A 168 -39.05 -13.13 4.77
N VAL A 169 -38.02 -13.08 3.94
CA VAL A 169 -36.92 -14.04 3.98
C VAL A 169 -35.77 -13.44 4.78
N THR A 170 -35.26 -14.19 5.74
CA THR A 170 -34.11 -13.77 6.56
C THR A 170 -33.02 -14.82 6.57
N HIS A 171 -31.77 -14.34 6.55
CA HIS A 171 -30.60 -15.22 6.63
C HIS A 171 -29.72 -14.89 7.81
N ARG A 172 -29.11 -15.94 8.37
CA ARG A 172 -27.96 -15.84 9.25
C ARG A 172 -26.84 -16.73 8.75
N PHE A 173 -25.62 -16.24 8.90
CA PHE A 173 -24.42 -16.90 8.40
C PHE A 173 -23.53 -17.28 9.58
N PHE A 174 -22.94 -18.45 9.50
CA PHE A 174 -22.05 -19.00 10.53
C PHE A 174 -20.81 -19.58 9.86
N ASP A 175 -19.68 -19.50 10.54
CA ASP A 175 -18.47 -20.19 10.11
C ASP A 175 -18.50 -21.69 10.46
N GLU A 176 -17.41 -22.39 10.18
CA GLU A 176 -17.28 -23.83 10.45
C GLU A 176 -17.34 -24.22 11.93
N LEU A 177 -17.14 -23.27 12.84
CA LEU A 177 -17.22 -23.51 14.29
C LEU A 177 -18.61 -23.12 14.84
N GLY A 178 -19.52 -22.66 13.97
CA GLY A 178 -20.82 -22.15 14.36
C GLY A 178 -20.77 -20.72 14.92
N ALA A 179 -19.66 -20.00 14.76
CA ALA A 179 -19.61 -18.61 15.18
C ALA A 179 -20.34 -17.72 14.15
N PRO A 180 -21.16 -16.75 14.60
CA PRO A 180 -21.91 -15.90 13.68
C PRO A 180 -20.97 -15.03 12.84
N VAL A 181 -21.24 -14.94 11.55
CA VAL A 181 -20.53 -14.05 10.62
C VAL A 181 -21.27 -12.73 10.55
N ASP A 182 -20.58 -11.64 10.90
CA ASP A 182 -21.11 -10.28 10.81
C ASP A 182 -21.65 -9.95 9.39
N TRP A 183 -22.76 -9.22 9.33
CA TRP A 183 -23.42 -8.88 8.08
C TRP A 183 -22.54 -8.04 7.14
N GLY A 184 -21.72 -7.13 7.69
CA GLY A 184 -20.76 -6.38 6.88
C GLY A 184 -19.72 -7.30 6.23
N LYS A 185 -19.29 -8.36 6.91
CA LYS A 185 -18.43 -9.40 6.33
C LYS A 185 -19.18 -10.22 5.27
N VAL A 186 -20.43 -10.61 5.52
CA VAL A 186 -21.28 -11.32 4.55
C VAL A 186 -21.37 -10.55 3.22
N GLN A 187 -21.71 -9.26 3.27
CA GLN A 187 -21.82 -8.42 2.08
C GLN A 187 -20.49 -8.28 1.34
N ARG A 188 -19.38 -8.09 2.06
CA ARG A 188 -18.04 -8.00 1.43
C ARG A 188 -17.64 -9.30 0.75
N LEU A 189 -17.97 -10.45 1.34
CA LEU A 189 -17.73 -11.77 0.74
C LEU A 189 -18.69 -12.09 -0.41
N GLY A 190 -19.80 -11.35 -0.53
CA GLY A 190 -20.85 -11.59 -1.52
C GLY A 190 -21.65 -12.87 -1.25
N VAL A 191 -21.57 -13.43 -0.04
CA VAL A 191 -22.25 -14.70 0.33
C VAL A 191 -23.75 -14.51 0.56
N ASP A 192 -24.23 -13.25 0.55
CA ASP A 192 -25.65 -12.88 0.44
C ASP A 192 -26.21 -13.06 -0.97
N ARG A 193 -25.35 -13.16 -2.00
CA ARG A 193 -25.76 -13.36 -3.40
C ARG A 193 -25.12 -14.60 -3.95
N ILE A 194 -25.87 -15.69 -3.93
CA ILE A 194 -25.37 -17.02 -4.27
C ILE A 194 -25.91 -17.54 -5.59
N ALA A 195 -25.17 -18.46 -6.18
CA ALA A 195 -25.57 -19.29 -7.31
C ALA A 195 -25.36 -20.77 -6.95
N PRO A 196 -26.07 -21.69 -7.63
CA PRO A 196 -25.74 -23.10 -7.60
C PRO A 196 -24.26 -23.35 -7.84
N ILE A 197 -23.71 -24.36 -7.15
CA ILE A 197 -22.39 -24.87 -7.44
C ILE A 197 -22.53 -26.04 -8.41
N GLY A 198 -21.84 -26.00 -9.55
CA GLY A 198 -21.79 -27.14 -10.46
C GLY A 198 -21.16 -28.35 -9.78
N GLU A 199 -21.51 -29.55 -10.24
CA GLU A 199 -20.92 -30.78 -9.71
C GLU A 199 -19.50 -31.02 -10.24
N PRO A 200 -18.58 -31.57 -9.41
CA PRO A 200 -18.76 -31.87 -7.99
C PRO A 200 -18.54 -30.64 -7.09
N ALA A 201 -19.38 -30.49 -6.06
CA ALA A 201 -19.11 -29.52 -4.99
C ALA A 201 -17.80 -29.87 -4.24
N PRO A 202 -17.15 -28.88 -3.60
CA PRO A 202 -16.00 -29.14 -2.73
C PRO A 202 -16.33 -30.20 -1.67
N ARG A 203 -15.38 -31.11 -1.45
CA ARG A 203 -15.60 -32.25 -0.55
C ARG A 203 -15.56 -31.81 0.91
N ILE A 204 -16.57 -32.22 1.65
CA ILE A 204 -16.62 -32.14 3.11
C ILE A 204 -17.00 -33.51 3.66
N ASP A 205 -16.32 -33.93 4.73
CA ASP A 205 -16.68 -35.13 5.48
C ASP A 205 -18.07 -34.98 6.11
N GLU A 206 -18.91 -36.01 6.04
CA GLU A 206 -20.31 -35.96 6.50
C GLU A 206 -20.39 -35.62 7.99
N ALA A 207 -19.56 -36.24 8.83
CA ALA A 207 -19.54 -35.94 10.26
C ALA A 207 -19.08 -34.49 10.53
N ARG A 208 -18.20 -33.92 9.70
CA ARG A 208 -17.83 -32.49 9.77
C ARG A 208 -19.01 -31.60 9.37
N LEU A 209 -19.71 -31.93 8.30
CA LEU A 209 -20.89 -31.20 7.84
C LEU A 209 -22.00 -31.18 8.92
N ASP A 210 -22.29 -32.31 9.54
CA ASP A 210 -23.26 -32.42 10.62
C ASP A 210 -22.88 -31.53 11.81
N ARG A 211 -21.63 -31.64 12.30
CA ARG A 211 -21.13 -30.79 13.39
C ARG A 211 -21.23 -29.30 13.07
N MET A 212 -20.93 -28.91 11.83
CA MET A 212 -21.04 -27.52 11.38
C MET A 212 -22.48 -27.02 11.42
N THR A 213 -23.41 -27.78 10.82
CA THR A 213 -24.82 -27.39 10.75
C THR A 213 -25.49 -27.39 12.12
N ASP A 214 -25.18 -28.36 12.98
CA ASP A 214 -25.69 -28.43 14.36
C ASP A 214 -25.14 -27.31 15.24
N SER A 215 -23.89 -26.92 15.05
CA SER A 215 -23.30 -25.79 15.78
C SER A 215 -23.93 -24.46 15.35
N ALA A 216 -24.15 -24.26 14.04
CA ALA A 216 -24.87 -23.10 13.52
C ALA A 216 -26.32 -23.03 14.03
N LYS A 217 -27.05 -24.14 14.02
CA LYS A 217 -28.42 -24.22 14.56
C LYS A 217 -28.47 -23.89 16.06
N ARG A 218 -27.54 -24.42 16.86
CA ARG A 218 -27.43 -24.10 18.29
C ARG A 218 -27.10 -22.62 18.52
N ALA A 219 -26.15 -22.09 17.75
CA ALA A 219 -25.71 -20.70 17.86
C ALA A 219 -26.76 -19.68 17.39
N ALA A 220 -27.65 -20.06 16.48
CA ALA A 220 -28.78 -19.23 16.09
C ALA A 220 -29.74 -18.92 17.25
N GLY A 221 -29.61 -19.64 18.38
CA GLY A 221 -30.53 -19.59 19.50
C GLY A 221 -31.83 -20.29 19.14
N GLY A 222 -32.49 -20.93 20.09
CA GLY A 222 -33.77 -21.60 19.89
C GLY A 222 -34.89 -20.62 19.54
N GLU A 223 -34.86 -20.01 18.36
CA GLU A 223 -36.06 -19.50 17.72
C GLU A 223 -37.11 -20.61 17.79
N ALA A 224 -38.35 -20.22 18.06
CA ALA A 224 -39.47 -21.16 18.17
C ALA A 224 -39.59 -22.03 16.89
N ASP A 225 -39.16 -21.47 15.76
CA ASP A 225 -39.24 -22.10 14.45
C ASP A 225 -37.85 -22.54 13.95
N PRO A 226 -37.70 -23.80 13.50
CA PRO A 226 -36.47 -24.25 12.85
C PRO A 226 -36.24 -23.48 11.53
N PRO A 227 -34.98 -23.36 11.07
CA PRO A 227 -34.70 -22.77 9.76
C PRO A 227 -35.40 -23.58 8.67
N ALA A 228 -36.05 -22.89 7.74
CA ALA A 228 -36.72 -23.48 6.59
C ALA A 228 -35.73 -24.15 5.62
N LEU A 229 -34.49 -23.66 5.57
CA LEU A 229 -33.43 -24.22 4.72
C LEU A 229 -32.05 -24.03 5.34
N VAL A 230 -31.19 -25.04 5.18
CA VAL A 230 -29.76 -24.99 5.49
C VAL A 230 -28.99 -25.07 4.17
N THR A 231 -28.08 -24.12 3.92
CA THR A 231 -27.24 -24.10 2.72
C THR A 231 -25.78 -23.96 3.13
N ILE A 232 -24.88 -24.74 2.50
CA ILE A 232 -23.43 -24.53 2.62
C ILE A 232 -22.95 -23.61 1.49
N VAL A 233 -22.50 -22.42 1.84
CA VAL A 233 -21.95 -21.45 0.89
C VAL A 233 -20.42 -21.54 0.89
N TRP A 234 -19.84 -21.94 -0.24
CA TRP A 234 -18.40 -22.10 -0.42
C TRP A 234 -17.73 -20.79 -0.83
N ALA A 235 -17.10 -20.14 0.14
CA ALA A 235 -16.32 -18.92 -0.09
C ALA A 235 -14.85 -19.27 -0.32
N LYS A 236 -14.18 -18.65 -1.30
CA LYS A 236 -12.76 -18.90 -1.58
C LYS A 236 -11.84 -18.00 -0.75
N ARG A 237 -10.89 -18.62 -0.05
CA ARG A 237 -9.69 -17.96 0.48
C ARG A 237 -8.55 -18.14 -0.51
N ALA A 238 -7.74 -17.11 -0.70
CA ALA A 238 -6.61 -17.09 -1.61
C ALA A 238 -5.35 -16.71 -0.87
N TRP A 239 -4.26 -17.42 -1.13
CA TRP A 239 -2.94 -17.10 -0.59
C TRP A 239 -1.85 -17.42 -1.60
N GLY A 240 -0.74 -16.71 -1.52
CA GLY A 240 0.32 -16.82 -2.50
C GLY A 240 1.34 -15.68 -2.42
N ARG A 241 2.06 -15.48 -3.51
CA ARG A 241 3.04 -14.38 -3.64
C ARG A 241 2.96 -13.72 -5.00
N LEU A 242 3.04 -12.40 -5.01
CA LEU A 242 3.32 -11.61 -6.20
C LEU A 242 4.83 -11.51 -6.32
N ARG A 243 5.38 -11.80 -7.49
CA ARG A 243 6.81 -11.67 -7.78
C ARG A 243 7.02 -10.56 -8.80
N PHE A 244 7.94 -9.66 -8.48
CA PHE A 244 8.37 -8.57 -9.33
C PHE A 244 9.81 -8.82 -9.75
N GLU A 245 10.07 -8.84 -11.06
CA GLU A 245 11.39 -9.12 -11.62
C GLU A 245 11.90 -7.93 -12.42
N PHE A 246 13.14 -7.54 -12.16
CA PHE A 246 13.88 -6.51 -12.87
C PHE A 246 15.25 -7.07 -13.23
N GLY A 247 15.41 -7.57 -14.46
CA GLY A 247 16.64 -8.26 -14.87
C GLY A 247 16.85 -9.56 -14.10
N ASP A 248 17.95 -9.65 -13.36
CA ASP A 248 18.32 -10.80 -12.51
C ASP A 248 17.84 -10.66 -11.06
N LYS A 249 17.24 -9.52 -10.70
CA LYS A 249 16.71 -9.25 -9.37
C LYS A 249 15.22 -9.55 -9.30
N SER A 250 14.78 -10.07 -8.15
CA SER A 250 13.38 -10.30 -7.88
C SER A 250 13.01 -9.96 -6.44
N ILE A 251 11.79 -9.46 -6.23
CA ILE A 251 11.20 -9.30 -4.90
C ILE A 251 9.81 -9.92 -4.86
N ASP A 252 9.48 -10.55 -3.73
CA ASP A 252 8.19 -11.19 -3.49
C ASP A 252 7.36 -10.37 -2.50
N ALA A 253 6.05 -10.20 -2.78
CA ALA A 253 5.06 -9.69 -1.84
C ALA A 253 4.02 -10.77 -1.53
N PRO A 254 4.03 -11.35 -0.31
CA PRO A 254 3.06 -12.37 0.07
C PRO A 254 1.67 -11.77 0.29
N PHE A 255 0.63 -12.53 -0.02
CA PHE A 255 -0.76 -12.18 0.26
C PHE A 255 -1.52 -13.38 0.84
N ASP A 256 -2.53 -13.09 1.66
CA ASP A 256 -3.51 -14.04 2.18
C ASP A 256 -4.81 -13.29 2.48
N GLY A 257 -5.94 -13.84 2.06
CA GLY A 257 -7.26 -13.29 2.39
C GLY A 257 -8.38 -13.89 1.55
N TRP A 258 -9.58 -13.35 1.70
CA TRP A 258 -10.73 -13.81 0.93
C TRP A 258 -10.62 -13.38 -0.53
N ALA A 259 -10.73 -14.32 -1.47
CA ALA A 259 -10.55 -14.08 -2.89
C ALA A 259 -11.43 -12.93 -3.40
N GLN A 260 -12.67 -12.81 -2.90
CA GLN A 260 -13.58 -11.73 -3.25
C GLN A 260 -13.04 -10.34 -2.88
N THR A 261 -12.45 -10.19 -1.69
CA THR A 261 -12.08 -8.89 -1.10
C THR A 261 -10.58 -8.66 -1.05
N LEU A 262 -9.77 -9.58 -1.57
CA LEU A 262 -8.31 -9.50 -1.49
C LEU A 262 -7.81 -8.28 -2.27
N THR A 263 -7.06 -7.43 -1.58
CA THR A 263 -6.34 -6.28 -2.14
C THR A 263 -4.87 -6.62 -2.31
N ALA A 264 -4.20 -5.92 -3.23
CA ALA A 264 -2.77 -6.02 -3.39
C ALA A 264 -2.03 -5.59 -2.10
N PRO A 265 -1.07 -6.39 -1.59
CA PRO A 265 -0.24 -6.00 -0.47
C PRO A 265 0.82 -4.97 -0.90
N ALA A 266 1.20 -4.02 -0.05
CA ALA A 266 2.35 -3.17 -0.39
C ALA A 266 3.65 -4.01 -0.44
N VAL A 267 4.58 -3.64 -1.32
CA VAL A 267 5.92 -4.23 -1.36
C VAL A 267 6.80 -3.45 -0.39
N VAL A 268 7.48 -4.14 0.52
CA VAL A 268 8.48 -3.51 1.39
C VAL A 268 9.80 -3.41 0.63
N CYS A 269 10.22 -2.19 0.30
CA CYS A 269 11.48 -1.95 -0.39
C CYS A 269 12.67 -2.46 0.45
N PRO A 270 13.55 -3.32 -0.09
CA PRO A 270 14.62 -3.94 0.68
C PRO A 270 15.74 -2.93 1.04
N GLN A 271 15.88 -1.86 0.26
CA GLN A 271 16.89 -0.84 0.49
C GLN A 271 16.48 0.23 1.49
N THR A 272 15.18 0.57 1.56
CA THR A 272 14.67 1.69 2.37
C THR A 272 13.72 1.28 3.48
N GLY A 273 13.15 0.07 3.42
CA GLY A 273 12.10 -0.40 4.33
C GLY A 273 10.73 0.24 4.10
N VAL A 274 10.58 1.10 3.09
CA VAL A 274 9.31 1.78 2.77
C VAL A 274 8.37 0.81 2.05
N GLU A 275 7.11 0.79 2.48
CA GLU A 275 6.01 0.13 1.79
C GLU A 275 5.60 0.93 0.55
N THR A 276 5.58 0.29 -0.62
CA THR A 276 5.28 0.95 -1.89
C THR A 276 4.43 0.09 -2.83
N PHE A 277 3.78 0.77 -3.76
CA PHE A 277 3.13 0.18 -4.94
C PHE A 277 3.82 0.63 -6.24
N HIS A 278 4.89 1.42 -6.17
CA HIS A 278 5.65 1.90 -7.33
C HIS A 278 7.10 1.42 -7.25
N LEU A 279 7.44 0.43 -8.07
CA LEU A 279 8.78 -0.16 -8.07
C LEU A 279 9.60 0.30 -9.28
N ALA A 280 10.89 0.49 -9.06
CA ALA A 280 11.87 0.84 -10.06
C ALA A 280 13.23 0.22 -9.69
N THR A 281 14.23 0.37 -10.56
CA THR A 281 15.62 0.06 -10.22
C THR A 281 16.48 1.32 -10.14
N ASP A 282 17.50 1.27 -9.29
CA ASP A 282 18.61 2.22 -9.35
C ASP A 282 19.58 1.89 -10.50
N SER A 283 20.65 2.68 -10.62
CA SER A 283 21.72 2.49 -11.61
C SER A 283 22.55 1.21 -11.41
N GLU A 284 22.50 0.61 -10.22
CA GLU A 284 23.14 -0.67 -9.90
C GLU A 284 22.23 -1.87 -10.23
N GLY A 285 21.00 -1.61 -10.69
CA GLY A 285 19.99 -2.63 -10.98
C GLY A 285 19.24 -3.13 -9.76
N GLU A 286 19.45 -2.52 -8.58
CA GLU A 286 18.78 -2.94 -7.36
C GLU A 286 17.35 -2.39 -7.30
N ILE A 287 16.40 -3.22 -6.88
CA ILE A 287 14.98 -2.86 -6.80
C ILE A 287 14.74 -1.92 -5.61
N ALA A 288 14.06 -0.80 -5.87
CA ALA A 288 13.72 0.22 -4.89
C ALA A 288 12.30 0.78 -5.09
N ALA A 289 11.78 1.43 -4.05
CA ALA A 289 10.60 2.28 -4.16
C ALA A 289 10.92 3.48 -5.06
N ALA A 290 10.14 3.69 -6.12
CA ALA A 290 10.43 4.69 -7.14
C ALA A 290 10.46 6.11 -6.60
N GLU A 291 9.60 6.41 -5.61
CA GLU A 291 9.51 7.66 -4.86
C GLU A 291 10.72 7.94 -3.97
N GLU A 292 11.50 6.91 -3.64
CA GLU A 292 12.75 7.03 -2.89
C GLU A 292 13.97 7.14 -3.81
N LEU A 293 13.79 7.06 -5.12
CA LEU A 293 14.86 7.30 -6.08
C LEU A 293 14.95 8.78 -6.45
N ALA A 294 16.17 9.24 -6.68
CA ALA A 294 16.46 10.54 -7.24
C ALA A 294 17.65 10.45 -8.20
N THR A 295 17.74 11.39 -9.13
CA THR A 295 18.83 11.45 -10.10
C THR A 295 19.92 12.38 -9.60
N CYS A 296 21.16 11.90 -9.58
CA CYS A 296 22.32 12.74 -9.35
C CYS A 296 22.44 13.75 -10.50
N CYS A 297 22.41 15.05 -10.18
CA CYS A 297 22.47 16.11 -11.19
C CYS A 297 23.81 16.21 -11.92
N VAL A 298 24.85 15.52 -11.45
CA VAL A 298 26.20 15.53 -12.04
C VAL A 298 26.44 14.29 -12.90
N SER A 299 26.24 13.09 -12.36
CA SER A 299 26.45 11.83 -13.09
C SER A 299 25.26 11.45 -13.99
N GLY A 300 24.05 11.93 -13.68
CA GLY A 300 22.82 11.52 -14.34
C GLY A 300 22.30 10.16 -13.89
N GLU A 301 23.00 9.49 -12.96
CA GLU A 301 22.61 8.18 -12.44
C GLU A 301 21.45 8.29 -11.44
N ARG A 302 20.51 7.34 -11.53
CA ARG A 302 19.42 7.18 -10.56
C ARG A 302 19.93 6.41 -9.35
N ARG A 303 19.71 6.92 -8.15
CA ARG A 303 20.12 6.30 -6.88
C ARG A 303 19.06 6.51 -5.82
N VAL A 304 19.13 5.73 -4.73
CA VAL A 304 18.32 5.97 -3.54
C VAL A 304 18.66 7.33 -2.95
N ARG A 305 17.64 8.13 -2.63
CA ARG A 305 17.76 9.50 -2.11
C ARG A 305 18.63 9.57 -0.85
N SER A 306 18.57 8.56 0.02
CA SER A 306 19.41 8.47 1.24
C SER A 306 20.91 8.38 0.96
N ARG A 307 21.32 7.96 -0.25
CA ARG A 307 22.73 7.96 -0.70
C ARG A 307 23.16 9.28 -1.35
N LEU A 308 22.22 10.19 -1.61
CA LEU A 308 22.46 11.49 -2.22
C LEU A 308 22.41 12.59 -1.15
N GLY A 309 23.19 13.64 -1.33
CA GLY A 309 23.03 14.88 -0.58
C GLY A 309 22.30 15.93 -1.43
N GLN A 310 21.59 16.84 -0.76
CA GLN A 310 20.97 17.97 -1.44
C GLN A 310 21.88 19.21 -1.36
N CYS A 311 22.17 19.81 -2.51
CA CYS A 311 22.95 21.04 -2.58
C CYS A 311 22.10 22.24 -2.17
N VAL A 312 22.42 22.86 -1.04
CA VAL A 312 21.64 24.00 -0.50
C VAL A 312 21.59 25.20 -1.45
N ALA A 313 22.59 25.38 -2.31
CA ALA A 313 22.63 26.48 -3.26
C ALA A 313 21.74 26.29 -4.49
N THR A 314 21.38 25.05 -4.83
CA THR A 314 20.65 24.74 -6.09
C THR A 314 19.35 23.96 -5.87
N GLY A 315 19.17 23.33 -4.70
CA GLY A 315 18.10 22.39 -4.42
C GLY A 315 18.27 21.03 -5.11
N GLN A 316 19.32 20.83 -5.92
CA GLN A 316 19.55 19.60 -6.67
C GLN A 316 20.21 18.52 -5.82
N TRP A 317 19.91 17.25 -6.14
CA TRP A 317 20.53 16.08 -5.53
C TRP A 317 21.83 15.72 -6.25
N ALA A 318 22.84 15.32 -5.50
CA ALA A 318 24.11 14.86 -6.04
C ALA A 318 24.75 13.81 -5.14
N ASP A 319 25.60 12.98 -5.73
CA ASP A 319 26.45 12.06 -4.98
C ASP A 319 27.35 12.81 -3.99
N ALA A 320 27.65 12.16 -2.86
CA ALA A 320 28.44 12.76 -1.78
C ALA A 320 29.82 13.26 -2.27
N GLU A 321 30.44 12.57 -3.22
CA GLU A 321 31.73 12.97 -3.82
C GLU A 321 31.67 14.29 -4.61
N HIS A 322 30.50 14.68 -5.09
CA HIS A 322 30.27 15.93 -5.81
C HIS A 322 29.88 17.09 -4.89
N LEU A 323 29.64 16.80 -3.62
CA LEU A 323 29.30 17.76 -2.60
C LEU A 323 30.51 18.03 -1.70
N SER A 324 30.60 19.26 -1.22
CA SER A 324 31.53 19.60 -0.15
C SER A 324 30.88 20.62 0.77
N ASP A 325 31.21 20.52 2.06
CA ASP A 325 30.63 21.41 3.05
C ASP A 325 31.23 22.81 2.95
N CYS A 326 30.35 23.80 3.03
CA CYS A 326 30.76 25.19 3.09
C CYS A 326 31.44 25.46 4.44
N PRO A 327 32.70 25.92 4.50
CA PRO A 327 33.44 26.09 5.76
C PRO A 327 32.87 27.19 6.68
N ILE A 328 31.88 27.95 6.19
CA ILE A 328 31.21 29.03 6.92
C ILE A 328 29.87 28.58 7.51
N THR A 329 29.14 27.72 6.80
CA THR A 329 27.75 27.37 7.14
C THR A 329 27.56 25.87 7.41
N ALA A 330 28.60 25.06 7.23
CA ALA A 330 28.58 23.59 7.21
C ALA A 330 27.57 22.97 6.22
N ALA A 331 26.90 23.79 5.40
CA ALA A 331 25.92 23.34 4.43
C ALA A 331 26.61 22.66 3.23
N SER A 332 26.10 21.50 2.81
CA SER A 332 26.60 20.78 1.64
C SER A 332 26.25 21.53 0.35
N VAL A 333 27.28 21.76 -0.48
CA VAL A 333 27.15 22.48 -1.74
C VAL A 333 27.90 21.73 -2.83
N LEU A 334 27.35 21.70 -4.04
CA LEU A 334 28.06 21.21 -5.22
C LEU A 334 29.42 21.89 -5.36
N THR A 335 30.49 21.10 -5.45
CA THR A 335 31.87 21.60 -5.54
C THR A 335 32.04 22.57 -6.71
N THR A 336 31.37 22.31 -7.84
CA THR A 336 31.37 23.17 -9.04
C THR A 336 30.59 24.48 -8.89
N LYS A 337 29.74 24.61 -7.87
CA LYS A 337 28.92 25.80 -7.58
C LYS A 337 29.48 26.65 -6.44
N ARG A 338 30.56 26.23 -5.79
CA ARG A 338 31.23 27.04 -4.76
C ARG A 338 31.86 28.27 -5.41
N VAL A 339 31.79 29.40 -4.71
CA VAL A 339 32.40 30.66 -5.12
C VAL A 339 33.55 31.02 -4.19
N ARG A 340 34.57 31.70 -4.70
CA ARG A 340 35.68 32.19 -3.88
C ARG A 340 35.31 33.51 -3.23
N CYS A 341 35.49 33.61 -1.92
CA CYS A 341 35.38 34.89 -1.21
C CYS A 341 36.56 35.78 -1.58
N ARG A 342 36.31 37.02 -2.05
CA ARG A 342 37.38 37.95 -2.47
C ARG A 342 38.31 38.41 -1.33
N LEU A 343 37.94 38.19 -0.07
CA LEU A 343 38.73 38.61 1.10
C LEU A 343 39.52 37.46 1.75
N CYS A 344 38.94 36.28 1.89
CA CYS A 344 39.63 35.13 2.50
C CYS A 344 40.07 34.06 1.50
N ASP A 345 39.68 34.17 0.22
CA ASP A 345 39.95 33.21 -0.87
C ASP A 345 39.44 31.77 -0.60
N GLN A 346 38.70 31.55 0.49
CA GLN A 346 38.02 30.28 0.72
C GLN A 346 36.91 30.08 -0.31
N GLN A 347 36.77 28.83 -0.77
CA GLN A 347 35.61 28.39 -1.52
C GLN A 347 34.43 28.23 -0.57
N VAL A 348 33.32 28.91 -0.82
CA VAL A 348 32.17 28.95 0.08
C VAL A 348 30.87 28.80 -0.71
N SER A 349 29.78 28.53 -0.02
CA SER A 349 28.44 28.56 -0.60
C SER A 349 28.14 29.95 -1.20
N PRO A 350 27.54 30.06 -2.39
CA PRO A 350 27.04 31.33 -2.93
C PRO A 350 26.14 32.09 -1.95
N THR A 351 25.26 31.38 -1.24
CA THR A 351 24.36 31.96 -0.22
C THR A 351 25.14 32.58 0.94
N ALA A 352 26.30 32.01 1.29
CA ALA A 352 27.18 32.52 2.33
C ALA A 352 28.12 33.63 1.84
N CYS A 353 28.11 33.97 0.55
CA CYS A 353 29.02 34.92 -0.09
C CYS A 353 28.28 35.98 -0.94
N PRO A 354 27.31 36.71 -0.36
CA PRO A 354 26.68 37.80 -1.08
C PRO A 354 27.74 38.80 -1.53
N GLU A 355 27.60 39.33 -2.75
CA GLU A 355 28.49 40.36 -3.34
C GLU A 355 29.99 39.99 -3.28
N GLY A 356 30.32 38.70 -3.32
CA GLY A 356 31.70 38.20 -3.32
C GLY A 356 32.44 38.29 -1.98
N VAL A 357 31.77 38.63 -0.87
CA VAL A 357 32.36 38.62 0.47
C VAL A 357 31.57 37.70 1.39
N CYS A 358 32.24 36.68 1.95
CA CYS A 358 31.57 35.73 2.83
C CYS A 358 31.10 36.35 4.15
N THR A 359 30.04 35.77 4.73
CA THR A 359 29.45 36.24 6.00
C THR A 359 30.47 36.27 7.15
N ALA A 360 31.37 35.29 7.26
CA ALA A 360 32.47 35.32 8.24
C ALA A 360 33.47 36.47 8.01
N CYS A 361 33.65 36.91 6.75
CA CYS A 361 34.44 38.11 6.48
C CYS A 361 33.72 39.40 6.84
N ARG A 362 32.39 39.46 6.67
CA ARG A 362 31.58 40.63 7.03
C ARG A 362 31.41 40.79 8.55
N ASN A 363 31.20 39.69 9.25
CA ASN A 363 30.75 39.66 10.64
C ASN A 363 31.89 39.37 11.63
N LYS A 364 33.11 39.88 11.37
CA LYS A 364 34.24 39.71 12.31
C LYS A 364 33.99 40.42 13.63
N GLU A 365 34.23 39.71 14.71
CA GLU A 365 34.16 40.20 16.09
C GLU A 365 35.35 41.12 16.38
N ARG A 366 35.14 42.27 17.03
CA ARG A 366 36.23 43.13 17.50
C ARG A 366 36.85 42.51 18.74
N VAL A 367 38.17 42.40 18.76
CA VAL A 367 38.90 41.76 19.86
C VAL A 367 40.10 42.59 20.31
N GLY A 368 40.54 42.39 21.55
CA GLY A 368 41.77 42.99 22.08
C GLY A 368 43.01 42.17 21.70
N GLN A 369 44.20 42.74 21.90
CA GLN A 369 45.46 42.01 21.68
C GLN A 369 45.61 40.77 22.60
N GLY A 370 44.90 40.73 23.73
CA GLY A 370 44.88 39.59 24.64
C GLY A 370 44.03 38.39 24.19
N ASP A 371 43.34 38.46 23.04
CA ASP A 371 42.53 37.34 22.54
C ASP A 371 43.40 36.09 22.32
N PRO A 372 43.03 34.92 22.88
CA PRO A 372 43.82 33.69 22.75
C PRO A 372 44.12 33.29 21.31
N ARG A 373 43.20 33.55 20.37
CA ARG A 373 43.36 33.24 18.95
C ARG A 373 44.47 34.09 18.33
N LEU A 374 44.57 35.36 18.74
CA LEU A 374 45.64 36.26 18.30
C LEU A 374 46.98 35.98 18.98
N GLN A 375 46.98 35.60 20.26
CA GLN A 375 48.22 35.30 20.98
C GLN A 375 49.02 34.18 20.30
N ARG A 376 48.35 33.09 19.90
CA ARG A 376 48.97 32.01 19.13
C ARG A 376 49.57 32.50 17.80
N LEU A 377 48.88 33.42 17.12
CA LEU A 377 49.42 34.04 15.90
C LEU A 377 50.60 34.97 16.19
N PHE A 378 50.60 35.69 17.31
CA PHE A 378 51.70 36.58 17.68
C PHE A 378 52.97 35.84 18.10
N GLU A 379 52.83 34.64 18.68
CA GLU A 379 53.96 33.76 18.94
C GLU A 379 54.63 33.34 17.63
N LYS A 380 53.84 32.99 16.62
CA LYS A 380 54.34 32.59 15.28
C LYS A 380 54.78 33.79 14.42
N TYR A 381 54.10 34.92 14.52
CA TYR A 381 54.31 36.13 13.71
C TYR A 381 54.38 37.40 14.58
N PRO A 382 55.49 37.65 15.29
CA PRO A 382 55.59 38.72 16.29
C PRO A 382 55.33 40.13 15.76
N LYS A 383 55.64 40.40 14.48
CA LYS A 383 55.42 41.73 13.88
C LYS A 383 53.95 42.11 13.76
N MET A 384 53.03 41.14 13.81
CA MET A 384 51.60 41.42 13.82
C MET A 384 51.19 42.30 15.00
N ARG A 385 51.85 42.20 16.18
CA ARG A 385 51.55 43.02 17.39
C ARG A 385 51.59 44.53 17.15
N ARG A 386 52.28 44.98 16.10
CA ARG A 386 52.38 46.39 15.73
C ARG A 386 51.08 46.97 15.13
N TRP A 387 50.10 46.13 14.80
CA TRP A 387 48.79 46.53 14.30
C TRP A 387 47.77 46.68 15.44
N GLY A 388 46.70 47.44 15.17
CA GLY A 388 45.61 47.68 16.11
C GLY A 388 44.23 47.47 15.48
N GLY A 389 43.17 47.74 16.24
CA GLY A 389 41.80 47.62 15.75
C GLY A 389 41.48 46.22 15.21
N TRP A 390 41.81 45.19 15.99
CA TRP A 390 41.72 43.79 15.57
C TRP A 390 40.28 43.32 15.45
N ARG A 391 40.02 42.54 14.40
CA ARG A 391 38.78 41.79 14.25
C ARG A 391 39.08 40.36 13.84
N VAL A 392 38.36 39.41 14.41
CA VAL A 392 38.58 37.99 14.19
C VAL A 392 37.27 37.30 13.85
N ALA A 393 37.32 36.35 12.93
CA ALA A 393 36.27 35.35 12.73
C ALA A 393 36.94 33.99 12.53
N GLU A 394 36.21 32.93 12.85
CA GLU A 394 36.68 31.56 12.72
C GLU A 394 35.72 30.79 11.81
N THR A 395 36.29 29.87 11.05
CA THR A 395 35.58 28.98 10.12
C THR A 395 36.02 27.55 10.45
N ASP A 396 35.44 26.55 9.79
CA ASP A 396 35.85 25.16 10.04
C ASP A 396 37.32 24.91 9.64
N ALA A 397 37.78 25.59 8.58
CA ALA A 397 39.12 25.39 8.03
C ALA A 397 40.14 26.50 8.37
N ALA A 398 39.69 27.72 8.68
CA ALA A 398 40.60 28.87 8.77
C ALA A 398 40.23 29.88 9.86
N LEU A 399 41.25 30.58 10.34
CA LEU A 399 41.18 31.76 11.20
C LEU A 399 41.32 33.04 10.35
N LEU A 400 40.31 33.90 10.38
CA LEU A 400 40.25 35.13 9.58
C LEU A 400 40.54 36.34 10.47
N VAL A 401 41.66 37.02 10.23
CA VAL A 401 42.11 38.14 11.07
C VAL A 401 42.21 39.41 10.26
N GLU A 402 41.51 40.45 10.70
CA GLU A 402 41.62 41.81 10.15
C GLU A 402 42.30 42.72 11.19
N ALA A 403 43.16 43.60 10.72
CA ALA A 403 43.72 44.66 11.53
C ALA A 403 43.82 45.96 10.74
N SER A 404 43.90 47.07 11.47
CA SER A 404 43.99 48.40 10.89
C SER A 404 45.10 49.25 11.51
N ARG A 405 45.60 50.17 10.70
CA ARG A 405 46.49 51.27 11.05
C ARG A 405 45.95 52.56 10.46
N LEU A 406 46.57 53.68 10.81
CA LEU A 406 46.07 55.03 10.52
C LEU A 406 45.66 55.26 9.05
N LEU A 407 46.30 54.58 8.10
CA LEU A 407 46.06 54.73 6.65
C LEU A 407 45.67 53.43 5.91
N ARG A 408 45.71 52.27 6.56
CA ARG A 408 45.59 50.97 5.87
C ARG A 408 44.93 49.91 6.75
N SER A 409 44.13 49.05 6.14
CA SER A 409 43.64 47.81 6.73
C SER A 409 44.21 46.60 6.00
N VAL A 410 44.44 45.51 6.72
CA VAL A 410 44.94 44.24 6.19
C VAL A 410 44.07 43.12 6.75
N GLN A 411 43.73 42.15 5.91
CA GLN A 411 43.11 40.90 6.33
C GLN A 411 44.03 39.74 5.97
N TRP A 412 44.27 38.87 6.94
CA TRP A 412 44.98 37.62 6.81
C TRP A 412 44.02 36.45 7.01
N THR A 413 44.22 35.40 6.25
CA THR A 413 43.53 34.12 6.39
C THR A 413 44.59 33.08 6.71
N PHE A 414 44.48 32.49 7.90
CA PHE A 414 45.40 31.46 8.37
C PHE A 414 44.68 30.12 8.41
N ASP A 415 45.37 29.05 8.04
CA ASP A 415 44.91 27.69 8.31
C ASP A 415 44.70 27.52 9.82
N LYS A 416 43.56 26.95 10.22
CA LYS A 416 43.16 26.91 11.63
C LYS A 416 44.03 25.97 12.47
N ALA A 417 44.49 24.86 11.88
CA ALA A 417 45.27 23.85 12.59
C ALA A 417 46.75 24.21 12.66
N THR A 418 47.33 24.67 11.54
CA THR A 418 48.77 24.90 11.39
C THR A 418 49.16 26.36 11.62
N LEU A 419 48.19 27.29 11.58
CA LEU A 419 48.41 28.74 11.58
C LEU A 419 49.32 29.21 10.42
N GLU A 420 49.38 28.45 9.33
CA GLU A 420 50.07 28.90 8.11
C GLU A 420 49.23 29.94 7.37
N LEU A 421 49.89 30.95 6.81
CA LEU A 421 49.21 31.99 6.05
C LEU A 421 48.75 31.45 4.69
N LEU A 422 47.45 31.33 4.50
CA LEU A 422 46.83 30.91 3.25
C LEU A 422 46.66 32.09 2.28
N HIS A 423 46.11 33.21 2.78
CA HIS A 423 45.76 34.36 1.94
C HIS A 423 45.91 35.68 2.70
N ALA A 424 46.25 36.76 1.98
CA ALA A 424 46.31 38.09 2.56
C ALA A 424 45.90 39.17 1.55
N VAL A 425 45.04 40.10 1.98
CA VAL A 425 44.59 41.26 1.22
C VAL A 425 44.78 42.53 2.04
N ALA A 426 44.91 43.68 1.37
CA ALA A 426 44.88 44.97 2.03
C ALA A 426 44.08 46.01 1.26
N THR A 427 43.61 47.02 1.98
CA THR A 427 42.99 48.21 1.41
C THR A 427 43.51 49.47 2.11
N PRO A 428 43.82 50.55 1.38
CA PRO A 428 43.89 51.89 1.97
C PRO A 428 42.58 52.24 2.69
N ARG A 429 42.62 52.98 3.80
CA ARG A 429 41.41 53.32 4.58
C ARG A 429 40.33 54.06 3.79
N LEU A 430 40.73 54.82 2.77
CA LEU A 430 39.83 55.60 1.91
C LEU A 430 39.40 54.84 0.64
N ALA A 431 39.97 53.66 0.39
CA ALA A 431 39.63 52.87 -0.79
C ALA A 431 38.62 51.76 -0.43
N SER A 432 37.66 51.54 -1.33
CA SER A 432 36.68 50.46 -1.21
C SER A 432 37.19 49.12 -1.74
N SER A 433 38.33 49.10 -2.44
CA SER A 433 38.87 47.90 -3.10
C SER A 433 40.01 47.26 -2.32
N TRP A 434 39.78 46.02 -1.91
CA TRP A 434 40.81 45.15 -1.36
C TRP A 434 41.68 44.56 -2.47
N ARG A 435 42.99 44.53 -2.25
CA ARG A 435 43.95 43.98 -3.20
C ARG A 435 44.77 42.85 -2.57
N PRO A 436 44.99 41.72 -3.27
CA PRO A 436 45.89 40.68 -2.82
C PRO A 436 47.29 41.23 -2.57
N LEU A 437 47.92 40.75 -1.50
CA LEU A 437 49.33 41.03 -1.23
C LEU A 437 50.21 40.03 -1.96
N ASP A 438 51.28 40.52 -2.58
CA ASP A 438 52.35 39.66 -3.10
C ASP A 438 53.15 39.01 -1.96
N ARG A 439 54.06 38.09 -2.33
CA ARG A 439 54.85 37.33 -1.35
C ARG A 439 55.76 38.23 -0.49
N GLU A 440 56.44 39.19 -1.10
CA GLU A 440 57.37 40.09 -0.40
C GLU A 440 56.63 40.98 0.61
N GLN A 441 55.46 41.49 0.21
CA GLN A 441 54.56 42.25 1.08
C GLN A 441 54.05 41.42 2.25
N ARG A 442 53.69 40.13 2.02
CA ARG A 442 53.27 39.21 3.09
C ARG A 442 54.40 38.99 4.09
N GLU A 443 55.60 38.69 3.59
CA GLU A 443 56.78 38.44 4.43
C GLU A 443 57.12 39.67 5.28
N ARG A 444 57.17 40.87 4.68
CA ARG A 444 57.44 42.14 5.40
C ARG A 444 56.43 42.45 6.51
N LEU A 445 55.18 42.00 6.36
CA LEU A 445 54.12 42.24 7.35
C LEU A 445 54.11 41.24 8.50
N LEU A 446 54.60 40.01 8.27
CA LEU A 446 54.52 38.91 9.24
C LEU A 446 55.86 38.60 9.93
N ARG A 447 56.97 38.66 9.21
CA ARG A 447 58.34 38.41 9.69
C ARG A 447 59.08 39.70 9.86
#